data_AF-A0A8B6Y0I9-F1
#
_entry.id   AF-A0A8B6Y0I9-F1
#
_cell.length_a   1.000
_cell.length_b   1.000
_cell.length_c   1.000
_cell.angle_alpha   90.00
_cell.angle_beta   90.00
_cell.angle_gamma   90.00
#
_symmetry.space_group_name_H-M   'P 1'
#
loop_
_entity.id
_entity.type
_entity.pdbx_description
1 polymer ?
#
loop_
_entity_poly.entity_id
_entity_poly.type
_entity_poly.pdbx_seq_one_letter_code
_entity_poly.pdbx_strand_id
1 'polypeptide(L)'
;MVCQKRSNHPTTQTNQEVLQVLESIIHTPKTNAVSVCSAKELIIQIDFSFLCLLDFWCQILSLIDRENKLLQYKNISIDIAAKKMKGLKASIQNLRDVGVDNIIKAAAETAIQIGIEGDFPMKRKRKVKQMALYETEDDFCRLSPETDFGSQCNLVFDSILTQIEWRFETMSAVSSDFDFLSGHSLSKSSLDELKTKTKNLSKFYKADLDSSDFQSEMASFKYQAAAMMENFEKSSPIDILQLIHKYSLTDAYPNTAIAIRIFLTLPVIVATCERSFSKLKIIKNYLRSTMGQERLSCLAVVSIEYEVANALDFDDVISDFASKKARKVTLN
;
A
#
# COMPACT_ATOMS: atom_id res chain seq x y z
N MET A 1 10.24 -12.32 -6.67
CA MET A 1 9.14 -12.72 -7.59
C MET A 1 8.67 -14.13 -7.23
N VAL A 2 8.08 -14.33 -6.04
CA VAL A 2 7.54 -15.65 -5.59
C VAL A 2 6.20 -15.53 -4.83
N CYS A 3 5.67 -14.33 -4.52
CA CYS A 3 4.46 -14.22 -3.68
C CYS A 3 3.12 -14.05 -4.43
N GLN A 4 2.98 -14.55 -5.67
CA GLN A 4 1.84 -14.16 -6.54
C GLN A 4 0.81 -15.25 -6.91
N LYS A 5 0.82 -16.44 -6.31
CA LYS A 5 -0.14 -17.51 -6.66
C LYS A 5 -0.83 -18.20 -5.47
N ARG A 6 -1.50 -17.47 -4.59
CA ARG A 6 -2.51 -18.06 -3.71
C ARG A 6 -3.77 -17.21 -3.74
N SER A 7 -4.59 -17.42 -4.77
CA SER A 7 -5.94 -16.86 -4.90
C SER A 7 -6.94 -17.79 -4.19
N ASN A 8 -7.33 -17.44 -2.96
CA ASN A 8 -8.57 -17.62 -2.17
C ASN A 8 -9.65 -18.69 -2.46
N HIS A 9 -9.51 -19.57 -3.45
CA HIS A 9 -10.23 -20.83 -3.52
C HIS A 9 -9.57 -22.04 -2.80
N PRO A 10 -8.34 -21.99 -2.22
CA PRO A 10 -7.79 -23.15 -1.55
C PRO A 10 -8.28 -23.32 -0.11
N THR A 11 -8.82 -22.31 0.58
CA THR A 11 -8.88 -22.34 2.06
C THR A 11 -9.62 -23.55 2.62
N THR A 12 -10.81 -23.87 2.12
CA THR A 12 -11.59 -25.03 2.58
C THR A 12 -10.89 -26.36 2.26
N GLN A 13 -10.38 -26.49 1.03
CA GLN A 13 -9.69 -27.70 0.59
C GLN A 13 -8.34 -27.89 1.32
N THR A 14 -7.59 -26.81 1.53
CA THR A 14 -6.36 -26.81 2.31
C THR A 14 -6.61 -27.06 3.79
N ASN A 15 -7.74 -26.59 4.35
CA ASN A 15 -8.08 -26.84 5.76
C ASN A 15 -8.43 -28.32 5.97
N GLN A 16 -9.19 -28.93 5.05
CA GLN A 16 -9.44 -30.38 5.07
C GLN A 16 -8.17 -31.20 4.85
N GLU A 17 -7.30 -30.80 3.92
CA GLU A 17 -6.00 -31.44 3.70
C GLU A 17 -5.09 -31.33 4.94
N VAL A 18 -5.06 -30.18 5.61
CA VAL A 18 -4.29 -29.97 6.85
C VAL A 18 -4.81 -30.87 7.97
N LEU A 19 -6.12 -30.99 8.13
CA LEU A 19 -6.72 -31.87 9.13
C LEU A 19 -6.44 -33.35 8.82
N GLN A 20 -6.58 -33.78 7.56
CA GLN A 20 -6.24 -35.13 7.13
C GLN A 20 -4.75 -35.45 7.37
N VAL A 21 -3.86 -34.48 7.14
CA VAL A 21 -2.43 -34.63 7.42
C VAL A 21 -2.18 -34.75 8.93
N LEU A 22 -2.82 -33.91 9.76
CA LEU A 22 -2.69 -33.97 11.21
C LEU A 22 -3.22 -35.30 11.79
N GLU A 23 -4.35 -35.80 11.29
CA GLU A 23 -4.90 -37.12 11.63
C GLU A 23 -3.97 -38.26 11.17
N SER A 24 -3.40 -38.15 9.97
CA SER A 24 -2.45 -39.14 9.45
C SER A 24 -1.20 -39.25 10.32
N ILE A 25 -0.70 -38.12 10.86
CA ILE A 25 0.48 -38.05 11.75
C ILE A 25 0.18 -38.72 13.11
N ILE A 26 -1.06 -38.63 13.59
CA ILE A 26 -1.50 -39.26 14.83
C ILE A 26 -1.65 -40.78 14.69
N HIS A 27 -2.10 -41.24 13.52
CA HIS A 27 -2.32 -42.67 13.25
C HIS A 27 -1.09 -43.40 12.68
N THR A 28 -0.03 -42.70 12.26
CA THR A 28 1.19 -43.36 11.78
C THR A 28 2.04 -43.89 12.94
N PRO A 29 2.36 -45.19 13.00
CA PRO A 29 3.09 -45.80 14.12
C PRO A 29 4.60 -45.50 14.14
N LYS A 30 5.13 -44.68 13.22
CA LYS A 30 6.57 -44.39 13.06
C LYS A 30 6.97 -42.94 13.40
N THR A 31 6.05 -42.09 13.86
CA THR A 31 6.32 -40.68 14.13
C THR A 31 6.81 -40.46 15.57
N ASN A 32 7.68 -39.47 15.77
CA ASN A 32 8.20 -39.10 17.08
C ASN A 32 7.04 -38.71 18.02
N ALA A 33 7.09 -39.13 19.28
CA ALA A 33 6.05 -38.84 20.28
C ALA A 33 5.77 -37.33 20.44
N VAL A 34 6.79 -36.49 20.25
CA VAL A 34 6.66 -35.03 20.24
C VAL A 34 5.76 -34.56 19.08
N SER A 35 5.95 -35.09 17.87
CA SER A 35 5.17 -34.72 16.69
C SER A 35 3.70 -35.14 16.82
N VAL A 36 3.43 -36.30 17.43
CA VAL A 36 2.06 -36.75 17.71
C VAL A 36 1.39 -35.86 18.76
N CYS A 37 2.12 -35.45 19.80
CA CYS A 37 1.60 -34.56 20.83
C CYS A 37 1.29 -33.17 20.26
N SER A 38 2.19 -32.60 19.46
CA SER A 38 1.96 -31.32 18.78
C SER A 38 0.81 -31.39 17.78
N ALA A 39 0.64 -32.50 17.05
CA ALA A 39 -0.50 -32.66 16.14
C ALA A 39 -1.84 -32.70 16.89
N LYS A 40 -1.91 -33.39 18.03
CA LYS A 40 -3.10 -33.39 18.90
C LYS A 40 -3.41 -31.99 19.44
N GLU A 41 -2.39 -31.26 19.86
CA GLU A 41 -2.54 -29.90 20.38
C GLU A 41 -3.03 -28.92 19.31
N LEU A 42 -2.55 -29.05 18.07
CA LEU A 42 -3.02 -28.27 16.93
C LEU A 42 -4.48 -28.57 16.57
N ILE A 43 -4.91 -29.84 16.60
CA ILE A 43 -6.31 -30.20 16.34
C ILE A 43 -7.25 -29.56 17.38
N ILE A 44 -6.84 -29.54 18.66
CA ILE A 44 -7.61 -28.90 19.73
C ILE A 44 -7.69 -27.37 19.53
N GLN A 45 -6.72 -26.75 18.87
CA GLN A 45 -6.75 -25.30 18.59
C GLN A 45 -7.62 -24.93 17.38
N ILE A 46 -8.00 -25.89 16.54
CA ILE A 46 -8.91 -25.68 15.39
C ILE A 46 -10.35 -25.68 15.92
N ASP A 47 -10.68 -24.66 16.69
CA ASP A 47 -12.02 -24.40 17.20
C ASP A 47 -12.84 -23.57 16.19
N PHE A 48 -14.15 -23.48 16.39
CA PHE A 48 -15.03 -22.61 15.60
C PHE A 48 -14.54 -21.15 15.55
N SER A 49 -14.01 -20.63 16.68
CA SER A 49 -13.40 -19.30 16.76
C SER A 49 -12.20 -19.13 15.81
N PHE A 50 -11.38 -20.18 15.64
CA PHE A 50 -10.25 -20.17 14.72
C PHE A 50 -10.72 -20.10 13.27
N LEU A 51 -11.77 -20.85 12.89
CA LEU A 51 -12.37 -20.79 11.56
C LEU A 51 -12.95 -19.40 11.26
N CYS A 52 -13.69 -18.81 12.22
CA CYS A 52 -14.19 -17.45 12.10
C CYS A 52 -13.06 -16.42 11.91
N LEU A 53 -11.96 -16.54 12.67
CA LEU A 53 -10.79 -15.66 12.52
C LEU A 53 -10.08 -15.87 11.18
N LEU A 54 -9.98 -17.11 10.70
CA LEU A 54 -9.36 -17.43 9.42
C LEU A 54 -10.15 -16.78 8.27
N ASP A 55 -11.47 -16.96 8.24
CA ASP A 55 -12.33 -16.35 7.22
C ASP A 55 -12.31 -14.82 7.31
N PHE A 56 -12.33 -14.26 8.52
CA PHE A 56 -12.18 -12.83 8.77
C PHE A 56 -10.88 -12.29 8.15
N TRP A 57 -9.73 -12.90 8.47
CA TRP A 57 -8.44 -12.44 7.95
C TRP A 57 -8.29 -12.68 6.45
N CYS A 58 -8.82 -13.78 5.92
CA CYS A 58 -8.79 -14.04 4.48
C CYS A 58 -9.54 -12.95 3.70
N GLN A 59 -10.71 -12.51 4.18
CA GLN A 59 -11.45 -11.43 3.54
C GLN A 59 -10.66 -10.12 3.57
N ILE A 60 -10.18 -9.70 4.74
CA ILE A 60 -9.43 -8.45 4.90
C ILE A 60 -8.14 -8.45 4.08
N LEU A 61 -7.31 -9.49 4.22
CA LEU A 61 -6.03 -9.60 3.53
C LEU A 61 -6.22 -9.66 2.01
N SER A 62 -7.29 -10.29 1.53
CA SER A 62 -7.56 -10.33 0.09
C SER A 62 -7.89 -8.97 -0.52
N LEU A 63 -8.64 -8.14 0.21
CA LEU A 63 -8.96 -6.78 -0.22
C LEU A 63 -7.69 -5.92 -0.24
N ILE A 64 -6.88 -6.02 0.82
CA ILE A 64 -5.62 -5.29 0.93
C ILE A 64 -4.64 -5.73 -0.16
N ASP A 65 -4.51 -7.03 -0.42
CA ASP A 65 -3.61 -7.57 -1.46
C ASP A 65 -4.01 -7.10 -2.87
N ARG A 66 -5.32 -7.05 -3.17
CA ARG A 66 -5.83 -6.54 -4.44
C ARG A 66 -5.41 -5.08 -4.67
N GLU A 67 -5.60 -4.24 -3.66
CA GLU A 67 -5.22 -2.82 -3.74
C GLU A 67 -3.71 -2.61 -3.72
N ASN A 68 -2.96 -3.43 -2.97
CA ASN A 68 -1.51 -3.37 -2.95
C ASN A 68 -0.91 -3.71 -4.34
N LYS A 69 -1.44 -4.73 -5.01
CA LYS A 69 -1.07 -5.05 -6.40
C LYS A 69 -1.41 -3.92 -7.36
N LEU A 70 -2.55 -3.26 -7.16
CA LEU A 70 -2.93 -2.10 -7.96
C LEU A 70 -1.91 -0.99 -7.75
N LEU A 71 -1.64 -0.56 -6.52
CA LEU A 71 -0.68 0.51 -6.23
C LEU A 71 0.74 0.26 -6.76
N GLN A 72 1.11 -1.00 -6.97
CA GLN A 72 2.41 -1.41 -7.52
C GLN A 72 2.56 -1.30 -9.03
N TYR A 73 1.51 -0.91 -9.77
CA TYR A 73 1.65 -0.64 -11.20
C TYR A 73 2.52 0.59 -11.46
N LYS A 74 3.38 0.50 -12.49
CA LYS A 74 4.38 1.52 -12.84
C LYS A 74 3.80 2.89 -13.21
N ASN A 75 2.56 2.92 -13.72
CA ASN A 75 1.97 4.12 -14.33
C ASN A 75 0.84 4.71 -13.47
N ILE A 76 0.95 4.61 -12.14
CA ILE A 76 -0.06 5.19 -11.24
C ILE A 76 0.40 6.55 -10.77
N SER A 77 -0.51 7.52 -10.89
CA SER A 77 -0.40 8.85 -10.31
C SER A 77 -1.02 8.91 -8.91
N ILE A 78 -0.58 9.87 -8.11
CA ILE A 78 -0.99 10.04 -6.71
C ILE A 78 -2.50 10.25 -6.57
N ASP A 79 -3.15 10.92 -7.51
CA ASP A 79 -4.61 11.14 -7.48
C ASP A 79 -5.40 9.83 -7.63
N ILE A 80 -4.97 8.95 -8.53
CA ILE A 80 -5.57 7.64 -8.71
C ILE A 80 -5.33 6.80 -7.46
N ALA A 81 -4.12 6.81 -6.92
CA ALA A 81 -3.78 6.10 -5.68
C ALA A 81 -4.63 6.57 -4.50
N ALA A 82 -4.78 7.88 -4.30
CA ALA A 82 -5.61 8.44 -3.24
C ALA A 82 -7.08 8.01 -3.39
N LYS A 83 -7.63 7.99 -4.62
CA LYS A 83 -8.99 7.49 -4.90
C LYS A 83 -9.11 5.99 -4.59
N LYS A 84 -8.11 5.18 -4.92
CA LYS A 84 -8.08 3.75 -4.61
C LYS A 84 -8.05 3.50 -3.11
N MET A 85 -7.25 4.25 -2.35
CA MET A 85 -7.20 4.15 -0.89
C MET A 85 -8.51 4.57 -0.23
N LYS A 86 -9.19 5.60 -0.75
CA LYS A 86 -10.54 5.97 -0.32
C LYS A 86 -11.55 4.83 -0.58
N GLY A 87 -11.46 4.17 -1.73
CA GLY A 87 -12.27 2.98 -2.04
C GLY A 87 -12.00 1.79 -1.12
N LEU A 88 -10.73 1.54 -0.79
CA LEU A 88 -10.34 0.50 0.18
C LEU A 88 -10.93 0.78 1.56
N LYS A 89 -10.83 2.03 2.03
CA LYS A 89 -11.43 2.46 3.31
C LYS A 89 -12.94 2.19 3.32
N ALA A 90 -13.65 2.57 2.26
CA ALA A 90 -15.08 2.33 2.14
C ALA A 90 -15.43 0.83 2.10
N SER A 91 -14.60 0.00 1.46
CA SER A 91 -14.78 -1.45 1.41
C SER A 91 -14.61 -2.10 2.79
N ILE A 92 -13.61 -1.65 3.56
CA ILE A 92 -13.38 -2.12 4.93
C ILE A 92 -14.48 -1.63 5.87
N GLN A 93 -14.97 -0.41 5.68
CA GLN A 93 -16.12 0.11 6.44
C GLN A 93 -17.37 -0.75 6.21
N ASN A 94 -17.66 -1.11 4.96
CA ASN A 94 -18.79 -2.00 4.65
C ASN A 94 -18.63 -3.40 5.31
N LEU A 95 -17.40 -3.94 5.31
CA LEU A 95 -17.12 -5.19 6.04
C LEU A 95 -17.33 -5.08 7.55
N ARG A 96 -17.06 -3.92 8.15
CA ARG A 96 -17.35 -3.66 9.55
C ARG A 96 -18.86 -3.64 9.82
N ASP A 97 -19.63 -3.02 8.93
CA ASP A 97 -21.06 -2.78 9.14
C ASP A 97 -21.93 -4.05 8.89
N VAL A 98 -21.55 -4.90 7.94
CA VAL A 98 -22.35 -6.07 7.51
C VAL A 98 -21.55 -7.39 7.54
N GLY A 99 -20.22 -7.31 7.53
CA GLY A 99 -19.35 -8.45 7.27
C GLY A 99 -19.24 -9.44 8.44
N VAL A 100 -19.32 -8.98 9.69
CA VAL A 100 -19.16 -9.86 10.87
C VAL A 100 -20.21 -10.97 10.90
N ASP A 101 -21.49 -10.64 10.64
CA ASP A 101 -22.57 -11.63 10.63
C ASP A 101 -22.44 -12.61 9.46
N ASN A 102 -21.94 -12.15 8.32
CA ASN A 102 -21.69 -12.99 7.15
C ASN A 102 -20.49 -13.93 7.36
N ILE A 103 -19.46 -13.46 8.08
CA ILE A 103 -18.30 -14.27 8.45
C ILE A 103 -18.72 -15.41 9.38
N ILE A 104 -19.54 -15.13 10.40
CA ILE A 104 -20.02 -16.16 11.32
C ILE A 104 -20.84 -17.23 10.56
N LYS A 105 -21.69 -16.83 9.61
CA LYS A 105 -22.46 -17.76 8.77
C LYS A 105 -21.56 -18.61 7.86
N ALA A 106 -20.60 -17.99 7.17
CA ALA A 106 -19.66 -18.70 6.30
C ALA A 106 -18.76 -19.68 7.09
N ALA A 107 -18.33 -19.28 8.28
CA ALA A 107 -17.58 -20.14 9.18
C ALA A 107 -18.43 -21.32 9.69
N ALA A 108 -19.73 -21.11 9.95
CA ALA A 108 -20.65 -22.18 10.35
C ALA A 108 -20.82 -23.23 9.24
N GLU A 109 -20.96 -22.80 7.98
CA GLU A 109 -20.99 -23.70 6.82
C GLU A 109 -19.69 -24.50 6.69
N THR A 110 -18.55 -23.84 6.91
CA THR A 110 -17.22 -24.47 6.86
C THR A 110 -17.02 -25.45 8.03
N ALA A 111 -17.51 -25.13 9.22
CA ALA A 111 -17.46 -26.02 10.39
C ALA A 111 -18.27 -27.31 10.16
N ILE A 112 -19.46 -27.21 9.53
CA ILE A 112 -20.28 -28.37 9.13
C ILE A 112 -19.52 -29.25 8.14
N GLN A 113 -18.81 -28.67 7.17
CA GLN A 113 -18.03 -29.42 6.17
C GLN A 113 -16.80 -30.12 6.76
N ILE A 114 -16.28 -29.60 7.87
CA ILE A 114 -15.09 -30.12 8.54
C ILE A 114 -15.45 -31.08 9.70
N GLY A 115 -16.70 -31.08 10.16
CA GLY A 115 -17.17 -31.93 11.26
C GLY A 115 -16.87 -31.40 12.66
N ILE A 116 -16.68 -30.08 12.80
CA ILE A 116 -16.44 -29.40 14.08
C ILE A 116 -17.76 -28.83 14.61
N GLU A 117 -17.94 -28.75 15.95
CA GLU A 117 -19.08 -28.07 16.57
C GLU A 117 -19.11 -26.59 16.14
N GLY A 118 -20.18 -26.17 15.47
CA GLY A 118 -20.34 -24.84 14.88
C GLY A 118 -20.72 -23.71 15.86
N ASP A 119 -20.53 -23.93 17.16
CA ASP A 119 -20.93 -23.00 18.21
C ASP A 119 -19.73 -22.54 19.03
N PHE A 120 -19.78 -21.28 19.49
CA PHE A 120 -18.77 -20.75 20.38
C PHE A 120 -18.85 -21.42 21.77
N PRO A 121 -17.71 -21.83 22.38
CA PRO A 121 -17.72 -22.42 23.69
C PRO A 121 -18.21 -21.42 24.74
N MET A 122 -19.24 -21.81 25.48
CA MET A 122 -19.89 -20.95 26.46
C MET A 122 -19.00 -20.80 27.69
N LYS A 123 -18.36 -19.63 27.87
CA LYS A 123 -17.53 -19.36 29.06
C LYS A 123 -18.39 -19.34 30.33
N ARG A 124 -17.98 -20.10 31.36
CA ARG A 124 -18.68 -20.18 32.65
C ARG A 124 -18.70 -18.81 33.33
N LYS A 125 -19.89 -18.27 33.57
CA LYS A 125 -20.08 -16.99 34.27
C LYS A 125 -19.65 -17.12 35.74
N ARG A 126 -18.69 -16.29 36.18
CA ARG A 126 -18.30 -16.22 37.60
C ARG A 126 -19.38 -15.47 38.37
N LYS A 127 -20.00 -16.13 39.35
CA LYS A 127 -20.88 -15.44 40.30
C LYS A 127 -20.02 -14.57 41.23
N VAL A 128 -20.18 -13.26 41.14
CA VAL A 128 -19.60 -12.30 42.09
C VAL A 128 -20.59 -12.13 43.25
N LYS A 129 -20.09 -12.01 44.48
CA LYS A 129 -20.93 -11.85 45.68
C LYS A 129 -21.48 -10.41 45.69
N GLN A 130 -22.80 -10.26 45.58
CA GLN A 130 -23.46 -8.95 45.66
C GLN A 130 -23.49 -8.42 47.09
N MET A 131 -23.32 -7.11 47.26
CA MET A 131 -23.47 -6.39 48.54
C MET A 131 -24.93 -5.91 48.66
N ALA A 132 -25.54 -6.07 49.83
CA ALA A 132 -26.98 -5.93 50.08
C ALA A 132 -27.60 -4.52 49.87
N LEU A 133 -26.82 -3.50 49.51
CA LEU A 133 -27.24 -2.09 49.45
C LEU A 133 -27.13 -1.46 48.05
N TYR A 134 -26.70 -2.21 47.04
CA TYR A 134 -26.67 -1.77 45.67
C TYR A 134 -27.67 -2.59 44.86
N GLU A 135 -28.89 -2.05 44.67
CA GLU A 135 -29.92 -2.57 43.76
C GLU A 135 -29.63 -2.16 42.30
N THR A 136 -28.37 -2.20 41.88
CA THR A 136 -28.04 -2.16 40.46
C THR A 136 -27.76 -3.59 40.04
N GLU A 137 -28.59 -4.16 39.17
CA GLU A 137 -28.15 -5.29 38.36
C GLU A 137 -26.84 -4.87 37.69
N ASP A 138 -25.74 -5.55 38.01
CA ASP A 138 -24.51 -5.45 37.22
C ASP A 138 -24.81 -6.02 35.82
N ASP A 139 -25.50 -5.25 34.98
CA ASP A 139 -25.71 -5.51 33.56
C ASP A 139 -24.41 -5.37 32.76
N PHE A 140 -23.29 -5.06 33.43
CA PHE A 140 -22.02 -4.74 32.80
C PHE A 140 -21.32 -5.90 32.08
N CYS A 141 -21.84 -7.13 32.10
CA CYS A 141 -21.24 -8.26 31.37
C CYS A 141 -22.27 -9.34 30.98
N ARG A 142 -23.15 -9.05 30.01
CA ARG A 142 -24.07 -10.05 29.42
C ARG A 142 -23.96 -10.16 27.89
N LEU A 143 -22.77 -9.96 27.29
CA LEU A 143 -22.58 -10.24 25.86
C LEU A 143 -22.63 -11.76 25.58
N SER A 144 -23.36 -12.17 24.54
CA SER A 144 -23.28 -13.51 23.98
C SER A 144 -21.87 -13.76 23.41
N PRO A 145 -21.37 -15.00 23.36
CA PRO A 145 -20.06 -15.29 22.76
C PRO A 145 -19.91 -14.75 21.33
N GLU A 146 -21.00 -14.72 20.55
CA GLU A 146 -21.05 -14.15 19.20
C GLU A 146 -20.90 -12.62 19.20
N THR A 147 -21.56 -11.93 20.15
CA THR A 147 -21.46 -10.47 20.27
C THR A 147 -20.12 -10.03 20.87
N ASP A 148 -19.52 -10.84 21.74
CA ASP A 148 -18.14 -10.66 22.20
C ASP A 148 -17.15 -10.83 21.05
N PHE A 149 -17.28 -11.89 20.24
CA PHE A 149 -16.46 -12.09 19.04
C PHE A 149 -16.61 -10.95 18.04
N GLY A 150 -17.84 -10.52 17.77
CA GLY A 150 -18.11 -9.38 16.89
C GLY A 150 -17.50 -8.08 17.42
N SER A 151 -17.56 -7.85 18.73
CA SER A 151 -16.91 -6.69 19.37
C SER A 151 -15.39 -6.72 19.17
N GLN A 152 -14.74 -7.89 19.36
CA GLN A 152 -13.30 -8.04 19.10
C GLN A 152 -12.94 -7.80 17.63
N CYS A 153 -13.74 -8.30 16.69
CA CYS A 153 -13.54 -8.05 15.25
C CYS A 153 -13.68 -6.56 14.90
N ASN A 154 -14.64 -5.88 15.51
CA ASN A 154 -14.86 -4.44 15.31
C ASN A 154 -13.69 -3.61 15.81
N LEU A 155 -13.06 -3.97 16.94
CA LEU A 155 -11.83 -3.31 17.40
C LEU A 155 -10.70 -3.43 16.37
N VAL A 156 -10.57 -4.59 15.72
CA VAL A 156 -9.59 -4.80 14.65
C VAL A 156 -9.92 -3.95 13.42
N PHE A 157 -11.18 -3.92 12.98
CA PHE A 157 -11.62 -3.05 11.89
C PHE A 157 -11.35 -1.57 12.19
N ASP A 158 -11.68 -1.09 13.39
CA ASP A 158 -11.47 0.29 13.80
C ASP A 158 -9.98 0.66 13.83
N SER A 159 -9.14 -0.26 14.30
CA SER A 159 -7.69 -0.10 14.25
C SER A 159 -7.20 0.00 12.80
N ILE A 160 -7.61 -0.91 11.93
CA ILE A 160 -7.22 -0.91 10.52
C ILE A 160 -7.67 0.37 9.82
N LEU A 161 -8.92 0.79 10.02
CA LEU A 161 -9.48 2.01 9.41
C LEU A 161 -8.71 3.26 9.85
N THR A 162 -8.42 3.38 11.14
CA THR A 162 -7.66 4.50 11.70
C THR A 162 -6.22 4.51 11.15
N GLN A 163 -5.59 3.34 11.05
CA GLN A 163 -4.24 3.21 10.53
C GLN A 163 -4.16 3.51 9.02
N ILE A 164 -5.16 3.10 8.24
CA ILE A 164 -5.26 3.45 6.81
C ILE A 164 -5.45 4.96 6.67
N GLU A 165 -6.38 5.54 7.42
CA GLU A 165 -6.64 6.98 7.36
C GLU A 165 -5.39 7.80 7.69
N TRP A 166 -4.76 7.51 8.83
CA TRP A 166 -3.55 8.22 9.26
C TRP A 166 -2.39 8.06 8.26
N ARG A 167 -2.15 6.86 7.72
CA ARG A 167 -1.04 6.64 6.77
C ARG A 167 -1.26 7.33 5.42
N PHE A 168 -2.49 7.44 4.96
CA PHE A 168 -2.80 8.00 3.64
C PHE A 168 -3.33 9.45 3.68
N GLU A 169 -3.36 10.06 4.86
CA GLU A 169 -3.72 11.47 5.05
C GLU A 169 -2.79 12.38 4.26
N THR A 170 -1.47 12.20 4.39
CA THR A 170 -0.48 13.00 3.66
C THR A 170 -0.61 12.83 2.15
N MET A 171 -0.82 11.59 1.66
CA MET A 171 -1.02 11.33 0.24
C MET A 171 -2.28 12.05 -0.29
N SER A 172 -3.35 12.05 0.51
CA SER A 172 -4.60 12.75 0.17
C SER A 172 -4.43 14.27 0.20
N ALA A 173 -3.66 14.81 1.14
CA ALA A 173 -3.32 16.23 1.21
C ALA A 173 -2.52 16.67 -0.02
N VAL A 174 -1.45 15.93 -0.36
CA VAL A 174 -0.65 16.19 -1.57
C VAL A 174 -1.52 16.08 -2.83
N SER A 175 -2.39 15.07 -2.94
CA SER A 175 -3.32 14.97 -4.06
C SER A 175 -4.24 16.19 -4.15
N SER A 176 -4.65 16.78 -3.03
CA SER A 176 -5.50 17.97 -2.98
C SER A 176 -4.73 19.23 -3.36
N ASP A 177 -3.46 19.33 -2.96
CA ASP A 177 -2.60 20.48 -3.28
C ASP A 177 -2.39 20.61 -4.78
N PHE A 178 -2.27 19.48 -5.50
CA PHE A 178 -2.08 19.44 -6.95
C PHE A 178 -3.37 19.23 -7.74
N ASP A 179 -4.53 19.10 -7.09
CA ASP A 179 -5.81 18.82 -7.76
C ASP A 179 -6.16 19.85 -8.82
N PHE A 180 -5.77 21.12 -8.61
CA PHE A 180 -6.00 22.21 -9.54
C PHE A 180 -5.27 22.07 -10.89
N LEU A 181 -4.33 21.15 -11.02
CA LEU A 181 -3.66 20.84 -12.30
C LEU A 181 -4.44 19.82 -13.14
N SER A 182 -5.54 19.25 -12.62
CA SER A 182 -6.40 18.36 -13.41
C SER A 182 -7.37 19.15 -14.27
N GLY A 183 -7.75 18.60 -15.44
CA GLY A 183 -8.63 19.31 -16.37
C GLY A 183 -10.01 19.62 -15.79
N HIS A 184 -10.54 18.71 -14.95
CA HIS A 184 -11.78 18.91 -14.20
C HIS A 184 -11.70 20.11 -13.23
N SER A 185 -10.60 20.23 -12.49
CA SER A 185 -10.42 21.29 -11.49
C SER A 185 -10.08 22.62 -12.18
N LEU A 186 -9.32 22.61 -13.27
CA LEU A 186 -9.04 23.78 -14.10
C LEU A 186 -10.29 24.36 -14.74
N SER A 187 -11.23 23.53 -15.22
CA SER A 187 -12.47 24.04 -15.81
C SER A 187 -13.35 24.73 -14.77
N LYS A 188 -13.50 24.13 -13.58
CA LYS A 188 -14.41 24.60 -12.52
C LYS A 188 -13.85 25.68 -11.60
N SER A 189 -12.55 25.71 -11.36
CA SER A 189 -11.94 26.63 -10.40
C SER A 189 -12.08 28.10 -10.80
N SER A 190 -12.35 28.97 -9.82
CA SER A 190 -12.31 30.41 -10.02
C SER A 190 -10.87 30.91 -10.20
N LEU A 191 -10.70 32.07 -10.84
CA LEU A 191 -9.37 32.63 -11.07
C LEU A 191 -8.64 32.96 -9.75
N ASP A 192 -9.40 33.37 -8.72
CA ASP A 192 -8.84 33.71 -7.41
C ASP A 192 -8.45 32.46 -6.62
N GLU A 193 -9.21 31.36 -6.73
CA GLU A 193 -8.80 30.05 -6.20
C GLU A 193 -7.52 29.54 -6.86
N LEU A 194 -7.39 29.68 -8.18
CA LEU A 194 -6.16 29.29 -8.88
C LEU A 194 -4.98 30.12 -8.36
N LYS A 195 -5.11 31.44 -8.28
CA LYS A 195 -4.03 32.30 -7.76
C LYS A 195 -3.60 31.90 -6.34
N THR A 196 -4.54 31.60 -5.45
CA THR A 196 -4.22 31.20 -4.08
C THR A 196 -3.52 29.83 -4.03
N LYS A 197 -4.00 28.83 -4.78
CA LYS A 197 -3.38 27.50 -4.87
C LYS A 197 -1.98 27.55 -5.48
N THR A 198 -1.82 28.27 -6.59
CA THR A 198 -0.54 28.53 -7.25
C THR A 198 0.45 29.24 -6.32
N LYS A 199 -0.01 30.24 -5.56
CA LYS A 199 0.82 30.93 -4.55
C LYS A 199 1.23 30.02 -3.40
N ASN A 200 0.36 29.11 -2.97
CA ASN A 200 0.71 28.15 -1.93
C ASN A 200 1.74 27.14 -2.44
N LEU A 201 1.57 26.63 -3.66
CA LEU A 201 2.47 25.65 -4.25
C LEU A 201 3.86 26.24 -4.55
N SER A 202 3.93 27.47 -5.06
CA SER A 202 5.21 28.20 -5.25
C SER A 202 5.94 28.49 -3.94
N LYS A 203 5.24 28.64 -2.81
CA LYS A 203 5.90 28.74 -1.49
C LYS A 203 6.59 27.44 -1.07
N PHE A 204 6.05 26.29 -1.47
CA PHE A 204 6.67 24.99 -1.20
C PHE A 204 7.85 24.72 -2.14
N TYR A 205 7.72 25.06 -3.43
CA TYR A 205 8.71 24.81 -4.48
C TYR A 205 9.39 26.09 -4.97
N LYS A 206 9.94 26.90 -4.05
CA LYS A 206 10.54 28.22 -4.36
C LYS A 206 11.73 28.16 -5.32
N ALA A 207 12.43 27.04 -5.35
CA ALA A 207 13.59 26.85 -6.23
C ALA A 207 13.18 26.53 -7.67
N ASP A 208 11.97 25.98 -7.86
CA ASP A 208 11.51 25.45 -9.14
C ASP A 208 10.42 26.31 -9.79
N LEU A 209 9.69 27.12 -9.01
CA LEU A 209 8.52 27.87 -9.47
C LEU A 209 8.58 29.36 -9.09
N ASP A 210 8.37 30.23 -10.08
CA ASP A 210 8.18 31.66 -9.86
C ASP A 210 6.71 31.94 -9.47
N SER A 211 6.50 32.58 -8.32
CA SER A 211 5.14 32.80 -7.79
C SER A 211 4.30 33.77 -8.63
N SER A 212 4.91 34.76 -9.28
CA SER A 212 4.20 35.76 -10.09
C SER A 212 3.85 35.20 -11.46
N ASP A 213 4.85 34.62 -12.13
CA ASP A 213 4.71 34.09 -13.48
C ASP A 213 3.80 32.86 -13.47
N PHE A 214 3.91 31.99 -12.46
CA PHE A 214 3.03 30.83 -12.38
C PHE A 214 1.55 31.21 -12.22
N GLN A 215 1.23 32.35 -11.59
CA GLN A 215 -0.15 32.83 -11.45
C GLN A 215 -0.71 33.38 -12.77
N SER A 216 0.09 34.14 -13.51
CA SER A 216 -0.31 34.69 -14.81
C SER A 216 -0.39 33.60 -15.88
N GLU A 217 0.56 32.67 -15.88
CA GLU A 217 0.55 31.46 -16.71
C GLU A 217 -0.74 30.66 -16.49
N MET A 218 -1.06 30.31 -15.24
CA MET A 218 -2.23 29.48 -14.95
C MET A 218 -3.54 30.16 -15.34
N ALA A 219 -3.62 31.49 -15.19
CA ALA A 219 -4.79 32.28 -15.58
C ALA A 219 -5.08 32.22 -17.08
N SER A 220 -4.03 32.26 -17.91
CA SER A 220 -4.16 32.17 -19.37
C SER A 220 -4.26 30.72 -19.86
N PHE A 221 -3.48 29.81 -19.25
CA PHE A 221 -3.44 28.39 -19.59
C PHE A 221 -4.82 27.73 -19.47
N LYS A 222 -5.62 28.11 -18.47
CA LYS A 222 -7.00 27.62 -18.30
C LYS A 222 -7.82 27.75 -19.59
N TYR A 223 -7.81 28.93 -20.21
CA TYR A 223 -8.60 29.19 -21.42
C TYR A 223 -7.95 28.56 -22.66
N GLN A 224 -6.61 28.61 -22.73
CA GLN A 224 -5.82 28.02 -23.81
C GLN A 224 -6.08 26.50 -23.91
N ALA A 225 -6.00 25.79 -22.78
CA ALA A 225 -6.17 24.36 -22.70
C ALA A 225 -7.62 23.92 -23.01
N ALA A 226 -8.61 24.70 -22.56
CA ALA A 226 -10.02 24.45 -22.86
C ALA A 226 -10.34 24.62 -24.36
N ALA A 227 -9.69 25.58 -25.04
CA ALA A 227 -9.86 25.78 -26.48
C ALA A 227 -9.17 24.70 -27.33
N MET A 228 -8.09 24.09 -26.82
CA MET A 228 -7.29 23.10 -27.55
C MET A 228 -7.75 21.65 -27.34
N MET A 229 -8.57 21.35 -26.31
CA MET A 229 -9.03 19.99 -25.99
C MET A 229 -10.55 19.84 -26.00
N GLU A 230 -11.06 18.90 -26.80
CA GLU A 230 -12.50 18.56 -26.85
C GLU A 230 -13.02 17.91 -25.55
N ASN A 231 -12.17 17.18 -24.81
CA ASN A 231 -12.53 16.49 -23.56
C ASN A 231 -11.73 17.01 -22.36
N PHE A 232 -11.53 18.33 -22.28
CA PHE A 232 -10.71 18.96 -21.25
C PHE A 232 -11.11 18.55 -19.82
N GLU A 233 -12.40 18.46 -19.51
CA GLU A 233 -12.89 18.16 -18.16
C GLU A 233 -12.51 16.75 -17.65
N LYS A 234 -12.22 15.81 -18.54
CA LYS A 234 -11.83 14.43 -18.18
C LYS A 234 -10.32 14.19 -18.28
N SER A 235 -9.57 15.21 -18.69
CA SER A 235 -8.13 15.08 -18.91
C SER A 235 -7.35 14.90 -17.61
N SER A 236 -6.45 13.92 -17.60
CA SER A 236 -5.49 13.67 -16.54
C SER A 236 -4.35 14.70 -16.63
N PRO A 237 -3.64 14.99 -15.52
CA PRO A 237 -2.43 15.82 -15.56
C PRO A 237 -1.40 15.36 -16.60
N ILE A 238 -1.34 14.05 -16.91
CA ILE A 238 -0.45 13.53 -17.96
C ILE A 238 -0.88 13.95 -19.37
N ASP A 239 -2.18 14.00 -19.64
CA ASP A 239 -2.72 14.43 -20.94
C ASP A 239 -2.44 15.92 -21.16
N ILE A 240 -2.53 16.72 -20.09
CA ILE A 240 -2.20 18.14 -20.10
C ILE A 240 -0.71 18.34 -20.37
N LEU A 241 0.17 17.54 -19.77
CA LEU A 241 1.60 17.58 -20.06
C LEU A 241 1.90 17.19 -21.52
N GLN A 242 1.24 16.15 -22.04
CA GLN A 242 1.37 15.75 -23.43
C GLN A 242 0.91 16.85 -24.39
N LEU A 243 -0.16 17.59 -24.05
CA LEU A 243 -0.60 18.75 -24.81
C LEU A 243 0.49 19.83 -24.87
N ILE A 244 1.08 20.18 -23.72
CA ILE A 244 2.13 21.21 -23.65
C ILE A 244 3.29 20.84 -24.57
N HIS A 245 3.73 19.58 -24.55
CA HIS A 245 4.79 19.11 -25.44
C HIS A 245 4.38 19.03 -26.91
N LYS A 246 3.16 18.56 -27.21
CA LYS A 246 2.66 18.43 -28.58
C LYS A 246 2.61 19.77 -29.32
N TYR A 247 2.25 20.85 -28.62
CA TYR A 247 2.16 22.19 -29.20
C TYR A 247 3.39 23.06 -28.91
N SER A 248 4.47 22.48 -28.37
CA SER A 248 5.71 23.21 -28.02
C SER A 248 5.45 24.43 -27.12
N LEU A 249 4.52 24.30 -26.18
CA LEU A 249 4.10 25.35 -25.25
C LEU A 249 5.01 25.46 -24.02
N THR A 250 6.13 24.74 -24.00
CA THR A 250 7.08 24.75 -22.88
C THR A 250 7.69 26.11 -22.62
N ASP A 251 7.87 26.92 -23.67
CA ASP A 251 8.44 28.27 -23.56
C ASP A 251 7.42 29.28 -23.06
N ALA A 252 6.13 29.05 -23.34
CA ALA A 252 5.03 29.92 -22.94
C ALA A 252 4.50 29.59 -21.54
N TYR A 253 4.57 28.32 -21.12
CA TYR A 253 4.05 27.85 -19.83
C TYR A 253 5.08 26.99 -19.05
N PRO A 254 6.29 27.51 -18.79
CA PRO A 254 7.36 26.76 -18.14
C PRO A 254 6.98 26.35 -16.70
N ASN A 255 6.42 27.24 -15.90
CA ASN A 255 6.07 26.94 -14.50
C ASN A 255 4.95 25.89 -14.43
N THR A 256 3.98 25.96 -15.34
CA THR A 256 2.89 24.97 -15.43
C THR A 256 3.43 23.58 -15.79
N ALA A 257 4.33 23.48 -16.77
CA ALA A 257 4.98 22.24 -17.12
C ALA A 257 5.83 21.66 -15.96
N ILE A 258 6.58 22.51 -15.26
CA ILE A 258 7.38 22.10 -14.09
C ILE A 258 6.47 21.58 -12.98
N ALA A 259 5.39 22.28 -12.64
CA ALA A 259 4.45 21.86 -11.60
C ALA A 259 3.80 20.50 -11.90
N ILE A 260 3.39 20.27 -13.15
CA ILE A 260 2.83 18.97 -13.57
C ILE A 260 3.90 17.87 -13.53
N ARG A 261 5.14 18.15 -13.94
CA ARG A 261 6.25 17.19 -13.85
C ARG A 261 6.58 16.83 -12.41
N ILE A 262 6.59 17.80 -11.49
CA ILE A 262 6.75 17.54 -10.06
C ILE A 262 5.65 16.57 -9.63
N PHE A 263 4.38 16.87 -9.91
CA PHE A 263 3.27 15.99 -9.53
C PHE A 263 3.40 14.56 -10.06
N LEU A 264 3.71 14.40 -11.34
CA LEU A 264 3.81 13.08 -12.00
C LEU A 264 5.05 12.28 -11.58
N THR A 265 6.08 12.93 -11.02
CA THR A 265 7.30 12.26 -10.55
C THR A 265 7.27 11.92 -9.07
N LEU A 266 6.24 12.36 -8.33
CA LEU A 266 6.08 11.97 -6.94
C LEU A 266 5.81 10.47 -6.82
N PRO A 267 6.59 9.74 -6.00
CA PRO A 267 6.42 8.31 -5.86
C PRO A 267 5.14 7.97 -5.10
N VAL A 268 4.28 7.14 -5.70
CA VAL A 268 3.05 6.63 -5.05
C VAL A 268 3.37 5.60 -3.96
N ILE A 269 4.37 4.75 -4.22
CA ILE A 269 4.82 3.72 -3.28
C ILE A 269 6.34 3.58 -3.31
N VAL A 270 6.86 3.03 -2.22
CA VAL A 270 8.29 2.81 -1.96
C VAL A 270 8.79 1.48 -2.60
N ALA A 271 7.99 0.80 -3.43
CA ALA A 271 8.36 -0.51 -3.99
C ALA A 271 9.63 -0.50 -4.86
N THR A 272 9.95 0.62 -5.51
CA THR A 272 11.26 0.80 -6.17
C THR A 272 12.41 0.71 -5.17
N CYS A 273 12.24 1.20 -3.95
CA CYS A 273 13.23 1.07 -2.89
C CYS A 273 13.40 -0.39 -2.43
N GLU A 274 12.38 -1.24 -2.49
CA GLU A 274 12.54 -2.67 -2.17
C GLU A 274 13.51 -3.37 -3.13
N ARG A 275 13.49 -2.99 -4.41
CA ARG A 275 14.49 -3.45 -5.40
C ARG A 275 15.89 -3.00 -5.00
N SER A 276 16.04 -1.74 -4.62
CA SER A 276 17.31 -1.18 -4.14
C SER A 276 17.81 -1.88 -2.87
N PHE A 277 16.93 -2.16 -1.90
CA PHE A 277 17.27 -2.90 -0.68
C PHE A 277 17.66 -4.36 -0.97
N SER A 278 17.00 -5.01 -1.91
CA SER A 278 17.38 -6.36 -2.36
C SER A 278 18.78 -6.38 -2.96
N LYS A 279 19.12 -5.39 -3.81
CA LYS A 279 20.48 -5.25 -4.36
C LYS A 279 21.51 -4.89 -3.30
N LEU A 280 21.16 -3.99 -2.37
CA LEU A 280 22.03 -3.65 -1.24
C LEU A 280 22.36 -4.86 -0.38
N LYS A 281 21.41 -5.78 -0.15
CA LYS A 281 21.66 -7.04 0.57
C LYS A 281 22.68 -7.94 -0.15
N ILE A 282 22.72 -7.92 -1.48
CA ILE A 282 23.69 -8.66 -2.29
C ILE A 282 25.07 -7.99 -2.21
N ILE A 283 25.12 -6.65 -2.32
CA ILE A 283 26.37 -5.88 -2.31
C ILE A 283 27.01 -5.88 -0.92
N LYS A 284 26.21 -5.69 0.12
CA LYS A 284 26.62 -5.64 1.53
C LYS A 284 26.36 -7.00 2.18
N ASN A 285 27.24 -7.95 1.88
CA ASN A 285 27.25 -9.25 2.56
C ASN A 285 28.26 -9.25 3.73
N TYR A 286 28.25 -10.31 4.54
CA TYR A 286 29.10 -10.43 5.73
C TYR A 286 30.59 -10.19 5.45
N LEU A 287 31.09 -10.68 4.31
CA LEU A 287 32.48 -10.56 3.88
C LEU A 287 32.86 -9.14 3.38
N ARG A 288 31.88 -8.29 3.08
CA ARG A 288 32.07 -6.91 2.57
C ARG A 288 31.53 -5.85 3.53
N SER A 289 31.40 -6.22 4.81
CA SER A 289 30.81 -5.38 5.85
C SER A 289 31.62 -4.11 6.18
N THR A 290 32.93 -4.09 5.88
CA THR A 290 33.85 -2.97 6.16
C THR A 290 33.94 -1.94 5.02
N MET A 291 33.09 -2.04 4.00
CA MET A 291 33.12 -1.11 2.86
C MET A 291 32.60 0.29 3.23
N GLY A 292 33.30 1.34 2.78
CA GLY A 292 32.88 2.73 2.98
C GLY A 292 31.60 3.10 2.22
N GLN A 293 30.89 4.12 2.73
CA GLN A 293 29.57 4.53 2.24
C GLN A 293 29.58 4.99 0.78
N GLU A 294 30.61 5.71 0.35
CA GLU A 294 30.76 6.18 -1.03
C GLU A 294 30.82 5.01 -2.01
N ARG A 295 31.70 4.03 -1.74
CA ARG A 295 31.84 2.82 -2.57
C ARG A 295 30.55 1.99 -2.58
N LEU A 296 29.87 1.88 -1.44
CA LEU A 296 28.57 1.20 -1.36
C LEU A 296 27.54 1.88 -2.25
N SER A 297 27.45 3.21 -2.19
CA SER A 297 26.53 4.01 -3.00
C SER A 297 26.80 3.81 -4.50
N CYS A 298 28.06 3.93 -4.94
CA CYS A 298 28.43 3.73 -6.34
C CYS A 298 28.09 2.31 -6.85
N LEU A 299 28.39 1.28 -6.06
CA LEU A 299 28.04 -0.10 -6.43
C LEU A 299 26.52 -0.34 -6.45
N ALA A 300 25.78 0.32 -5.55
CA ALA A 300 24.33 0.26 -5.54
C ALA A 300 23.75 0.87 -6.81
N VAL A 301 24.22 2.04 -7.24
CA VAL A 301 23.78 2.69 -8.50
C VAL A 301 24.03 1.77 -9.69
N VAL A 302 25.23 1.22 -9.84
CA VAL A 302 25.56 0.29 -10.95
C VAL A 302 24.67 -0.96 -10.93
N SER A 303 24.36 -1.48 -9.74
CA SER A 303 23.51 -2.68 -9.63
C SER A 303 22.02 -2.42 -9.79
N ILE A 304 21.54 -1.21 -9.47
CA ILE A 304 20.14 -0.79 -9.64
C ILE A 304 19.89 -0.47 -11.12
N GLU A 305 20.77 0.35 -11.70
CA GLU A 305 20.75 0.78 -13.10
C GLU A 305 21.52 -0.20 -14.00
N TYR A 306 21.31 -1.50 -13.79
CA TYR A 306 22.03 -2.56 -14.50
C TYR A 306 21.87 -2.48 -16.02
N GLU A 307 20.70 -2.07 -16.52
CA GLU A 307 20.43 -1.90 -17.95
C GLU A 307 21.32 -0.80 -18.57
N VAL A 308 21.45 0.33 -17.88
CA VAL A 308 22.34 1.43 -18.29
C VAL A 308 23.79 1.01 -18.17
N ALA A 309 24.16 0.32 -17.08
CA ALA A 309 25.52 -0.14 -16.85
C ALA A 309 25.98 -1.16 -17.90
N ASN A 310 25.10 -2.04 -18.36
CA ASN A 310 25.39 -2.98 -19.44
C ASN A 310 25.56 -2.33 -20.81
N ALA A 311 24.96 -1.15 -21.01
CA ALA A 311 25.09 -0.39 -22.26
C ALA A 311 26.40 0.41 -22.33
N LEU A 312 27.15 0.50 -21.23
CA LEU A 312 28.45 1.18 -21.21
C LEU A 312 29.52 0.33 -21.90
N ASP A 313 30.33 0.97 -22.73
CA ASP A 313 31.52 0.36 -23.30
C ASP A 313 32.65 0.34 -22.26
N PHE A 314 33.19 -0.86 -22.00
CA PHE A 314 34.30 -1.03 -21.07
C PHE A 314 35.58 -0.36 -21.58
N ASP A 315 35.81 -0.32 -22.89
CA ASP A 315 37.02 0.27 -23.46
C ASP A 315 37.04 1.79 -23.23
N ASP A 316 35.90 2.45 -23.41
CA ASP A 316 35.72 3.87 -23.10
C ASP A 316 35.94 4.16 -21.61
N VAL A 317 35.41 3.32 -20.72
CA VAL A 317 35.59 3.47 -19.27
C VAL A 317 37.05 3.29 -18.86
N ILE A 318 37.76 2.33 -19.46
CA ILE A 318 39.19 2.10 -19.20
C ILE A 318 40.00 3.31 -19.68
N SER A 319 39.70 3.83 -20.87
CA SER A 319 40.33 5.02 -21.43
C SER A 319 40.12 6.26 -20.54
N ASP A 320 38.88 6.51 -20.10
CA ASP A 320 38.55 7.65 -19.23
C ASP A 320 39.24 7.52 -17.86
N PHE A 321 39.26 6.32 -17.27
CA PHE A 321 39.98 6.06 -16.02
C PHE A 321 41.49 6.28 -16.16
N ALA A 322 42.08 5.79 -17.26
CA ALA A 322 43.51 5.97 -17.55
C ALA A 322 43.83 7.46 -17.73
N SER A 323 43.00 8.22 -18.45
CA SER A 323 43.17 9.65 -18.67
C SER A 323 43.13 10.48 -17.38
N LYS A 324 42.22 10.14 -16.44
CA LYS A 324 42.09 10.80 -15.13
C LYS A 324 43.24 10.47 -14.18
N LYS A 325 43.83 9.27 -14.31
CA LYS A 325 44.95 8.82 -13.47
C LYS A 325 46.32 9.19 -14.03
N ALA A 326 46.41 9.46 -15.33
CA ALA A 326 47.59 10.00 -15.97
C ALA A 326 47.84 11.43 -15.45
N ARG A 327 48.70 11.55 -14.43
CA ARG A 327 49.29 12.85 -14.07
C ARG A 327 49.95 13.39 -15.34
N LYS A 328 49.44 14.49 -15.88
CA LYS A 328 50.07 15.20 -17.00
C LYS A 328 51.45 15.68 -16.54
N VAL A 329 52.49 14.89 -16.81
CA VAL A 329 53.86 15.40 -16.79
C VAL A 329 54.01 16.16 -18.09
N THR A 330 53.89 17.48 -18.03
CA THR A 330 54.36 18.37 -19.11
C THR A 330 55.87 18.22 -19.19
N LEU A 331 56.34 17.52 -20.22
CA LEU A 331 57.74 17.54 -20.62
C LEU A 331 57.96 18.86 -21.36
N ASN A 332 58.64 19.79 -20.69
CA ASN A 332 59.12 21.05 -21.27
C ASN A 332 60.33 20.81 -22.17
#